data_AF-A0A0C2HAY0-F1
#
_entry.id   AF-A0A0C2HAY0-F1
#
_cell.length_a   1.000
_cell.length_b   1.000
_cell.length_c   1.000
_cell.angle_alpha   90.00
_cell.angle_beta   90.00
_cell.angle_gamma   90.00
#
_symmetry.space_group_name_H-M   'P 1'
#
loop_
_entity.id
_entity.type
_entity.pdbx_description
1 polymer ?
#
loop_
_entity_poly.entity_id
_entity_poly.type
_entity_poly.pdbx_seq_one_letter_code
_entity_poly.pdbx_strand_id
1 'polypeptide(L)'
;MSYEREDTLEAKVMKRLEGIGYERVRIRSNEALEQNFRDILNRRHAKLKAEPLSDKEFSRLMTQINNKSVFDSAKILRDKFVLKRDDETELYLEFFDQKNYARNSFQVTSFSGLLL
;
A
#
# COMPACT_ATOMS: atom_id res chain seq x y z
N MET A 1 3.55 -19.56 32.19
CA MET A 1 3.15 -18.82 30.97
C MET A 1 2.11 -19.66 30.25
N SER A 2 0.87 -19.19 30.11
CA SER A 2 -0.15 -19.93 29.37
C SER A 2 0.16 -19.85 27.87
N TYR A 3 0.28 -21.01 27.24
CA TYR A 3 0.40 -21.13 25.79
C TYR A 3 -0.97 -20.85 25.16
N GLU A 4 -1.09 -19.74 24.45
CA GLU A 4 -2.25 -19.47 23.60
C GLU A 4 -1.93 -19.92 22.17
N ARG A 5 -2.91 -20.46 21.44
CA ARG A 5 -2.75 -20.84 20.04
C ARG A 5 -2.45 -19.61 19.19
N GLU A 6 -1.61 -19.75 18.17
CA GLU A 6 -1.24 -18.67 17.25
C GLU A 6 -2.47 -18.00 16.61
N ASP A 7 -3.46 -18.79 16.19
CA ASP A 7 -4.73 -18.31 15.63
C ASP A 7 -5.45 -17.31 16.56
N THR A 8 -5.44 -17.60 17.86
CA THR A 8 -6.09 -16.77 18.88
C THR A 8 -5.31 -15.47 19.09
N LEU A 9 -3.98 -15.53 19.05
CA LEU A 9 -3.12 -14.35 19.17
C LEU A 9 -3.25 -13.44 17.94
N GLU A 10 -3.28 -14.03 16.73
CA GLU A 10 -3.50 -13.30 15.48
C GLU A 10 -4.85 -12.57 15.52
N ALA A 11 -5.95 -13.27 15.86
CA ALA A 11 -7.28 -12.66 15.97
C ALA A 11 -7.31 -11.47 16.94
N LYS A 12 -6.63 -11.57 18.09
CA LYS A 12 -6.54 -10.46 19.06
C LYS A 12 -5.78 -9.27 18.49
N VAL A 13 -4.68 -9.49 17.76
CA VAL A 13 -3.89 -8.43 17.13
C VAL A 13 -4.68 -7.74 16.02
N MET A 14 -5.35 -8.52 15.15
CA MET A 14 -6.20 -8.00 14.08
C MET A 14 -7.29 -7.08 14.66
N LYS A 15 -8.03 -7.57 15.66
CA LYS A 15 -9.08 -6.79 16.34
C LYS A 15 -8.54 -5.51 16.98
N ARG A 16 -7.32 -5.56 17.54
CA ARG A 16 -6.68 -4.37 18.12
C ARG A 16 -6.31 -3.35 17.04
N LEU A 17 -5.78 -3.78 15.90
CA LEU A 17 -5.42 -2.90 14.79
C LEU A 17 -6.66 -2.24 14.17
N GLU A 18 -7.73 -3.01 13.97
CA GLU A 18 -9.03 -2.48 13.54
C GLU A 18 -9.55 -1.43 14.54
N GLY A 19 -9.45 -1.70 15.85
CA GLY A 19 -9.87 -0.79 16.91
C GLY A 19 -9.10 0.55 16.96
N ILE A 20 -7.91 0.63 16.36
CA ILE A 20 -7.13 1.88 16.24
C ILE A 20 -7.19 2.49 14.83
N GLY A 21 -8.07 1.97 13.96
CA GLY A 21 -8.38 2.57 12.66
C GLY A 21 -7.68 1.95 11.44
N TYR A 22 -7.06 0.77 11.57
CA TYR A 22 -6.58 0.03 10.39
C TYR A 22 -7.76 -0.60 9.67
N GLU A 23 -7.81 -0.46 8.35
CA GLU A 23 -8.81 -1.12 7.51
C GLU A 23 -8.41 -2.58 7.28
N ARG A 24 -9.25 -3.53 7.66
CA ARG A 24 -9.03 -4.95 7.37
C ARG A 24 -9.33 -5.22 5.90
N VAL A 25 -8.32 -5.71 5.18
CA VAL A 25 -8.41 -6.09 3.77
C VAL A 25 -8.03 -7.55 3.58
N ARG A 26 -8.57 -8.18 2.55
CA ARG A 26 -8.30 -9.58 2.22
C ARG A 26 -7.47 -9.66 0.95
N ILE A 27 -6.17 -9.82 1.10
CA ILE A 27 -5.22 -9.95 -0.01
C ILE A 27 -4.71 -11.39 -0.05
N ARG A 28 -4.93 -12.07 -1.18
CA ARG A 28 -4.65 -13.52 -1.35
C ARG A 28 -3.69 -13.85 -2.48
N SER A 29 -3.23 -12.85 -3.21
CA SER A 29 -2.30 -13.00 -4.31
C SER A 29 -1.45 -11.75 -4.45
N ASN A 30 -0.34 -11.85 -5.19
CA ASN A 30 0.49 -10.70 -5.47
C ASN A 30 -0.25 -9.68 -6.35
N GLU A 31 -1.08 -10.13 -7.29
CA GLU A 31 -1.89 -9.27 -8.14
C GLU A 31 -2.91 -8.46 -7.32
N ALA A 32 -3.53 -9.09 -6.31
CA ALA A 32 -4.44 -8.38 -5.40
C ALA A 32 -3.70 -7.35 -4.54
N LEU A 33 -2.45 -7.62 -4.15
CA LEU A 33 -1.61 -6.66 -3.42
C LEU A 33 -1.26 -5.45 -4.30
N GLU A 34 -0.83 -5.70 -5.53
CA GLU A 34 -0.49 -4.65 -6.50
C GLU A 34 -1.71 -3.80 -6.86
N GLN A 35 -2.88 -4.42 -7.06
CA GLN A 35 -4.11 -3.68 -7.33
C GLN A 35 -4.53 -2.81 -6.12
N ASN A 36 -4.45 -3.36 -4.91
CA ASN A 36 -4.71 -2.60 -3.69
C ASN A 36 -3.76 -1.39 -3.57
N PHE A 37 -2.47 -1.57 -3.88
CA PHE A 37 -1.49 -0.49 -3.90
C PHE A 37 -1.85 0.60 -4.93
N ARG A 38 -2.24 0.21 -6.15
CA ARG A 38 -2.73 1.14 -7.19
C ARG A 38 -3.94 1.94 -6.70
N ASP A 39 -4.89 1.29 -6.06
CA ASP A 39 -6.10 1.94 -5.54
C ASP A 39 -5.78 2.94 -4.43
N ILE A 40 -4.82 2.63 -3.56
CA ILE A 40 -4.33 3.57 -2.53
C ILE A 40 -3.69 4.79 -3.19
N LEU A 41 -2.83 4.59 -4.20
CA LEU A 41 -2.20 5.70 -4.93
C LEU A 41 -3.24 6.61 -5.58
N ASN A 42 -4.20 6.03 -6.29
CA ASN A 42 -5.26 6.77 -6.98
C ASN A 42 -6.12 7.58 -6.00
N ARG A 43 -6.45 7.01 -4.83
CA ARG A 43 -7.26 7.70 -3.80
C ARG A 43 -6.50 8.83 -3.09
N ARG A 44 -5.21 8.64 -2.81
CA ARG A 44 -4.41 9.58 -2.00
C ARG A 44 -3.95 10.82 -2.79
N HIS A 45 -3.85 10.74 -4.11
CA HIS A 45 -3.38 11.84 -4.96
C HIS A 45 -4.54 12.49 -5.69
N ALA A 46 -4.79 13.77 -5.43
CA ALA A 46 -5.93 14.50 -6.01
C ALA A 46 -5.96 14.44 -7.55
N LYS A 47 -4.80 14.53 -8.21
CA LYS A 47 -4.69 14.41 -9.67
C LYS A 47 -5.19 13.06 -10.19
N LEU A 48 -4.97 11.99 -9.43
CA LEU A 48 -5.38 10.63 -9.82
C LEU A 48 -6.84 10.31 -9.53
N LYS A 49 -7.58 11.17 -8.81
CA LYS A 49 -9.02 10.99 -8.61
C LYS A 49 -9.82 11.26 -9.88
N ALA A 50 -9.42 12.26 -10.65
CA ALA A 50 -10.04 12.59 -11.93
C ALA A 50 -9.47 11.73 -13.06
N GLU A 51 -8.18 11.41 -13.01
CA GLU A 51 -7.48 10.66 -14.04
C GLU A 51 -6.58 9.58 -13.40
N PRO A 52 -7.16 8.41 -13.06
CA PRO A 52 -6.43 7.29 -12.46
C PRO A 52 -5.26 6.83 -13.33
N LEU A 53 -4.29 6.17 -12.71
CA LEU A 53 -3.18 5.56 -13.46
C LEU A 53 -3.72 4.57 -14.48
N SER A 54 -3.24 4.63 -15.72
CA SER A 54 -3.47 3.59 -16.73
C SER A 54 -2.68 2.31 -16.39
N ASP A 55 -3.01 1.18 -17.03
CA ASP A 55 -2.27 -0.07 -16.82
C ASP A 55 -0.80 0.08 -17.23
N LYS A 56 -0.54 0.84 -18.30
CA LYS A 56 0.81 1.12 -18.79
C LYS A 56 1.57 2.01 -17.80
N GLU A 57 0.93 3.07 -17.30
CA GLU A 57 1.53 3.96 -16.30
C GLU A 57 1.88 3.20 -15.01
N PHE A 58 0.95 2.37 -14.53
CA PHE A 58 1.18 1.59 -13.32
C PHE A 58 2.27 0.54 -13.52
N SER A 59 2.30 -0.15 -14.66
CA SER A 59 3.38 -1.08 -15.00
C SER A 59 4.76 -0.40 -14.99
N ARG A 60 4.88 0.79 -15.60
CA ARG A 60 6.12 1.58 -15.56
C ARG A 60 6.52 1.97 -14.14
N LEU A 61 5.56 2.35 -13.30
CA LEU A 61 5.80 2.64 -11.88
C LEU A 61 6.36 1.40 -11.18
N MET A 62 5.71 0.25 -11.31
CA MET A 62 6.14 -0.99 -10.65
C MET A 62 7.55 -1.41 -11.08
N THR A 63 7.90 -1.31 -12.36
CA THR A 63 9.27 -1.58 -12.85
C THR A 63 10.31 -0.68 -12.18
N GLN A 64 9.98 0.58 -11.90
CA GLN A 64 10.92 1.53 -11.30
C GLN A 64 11.12 1.30 -9.80
N ILE A 65 10.11 0.81 -9.09
CA ILE A 65 10.18 0.60 -7.64
C ILE A 65 10.55 -0.83 -7.23
N ASN A 66 10.37 -1.82 -8.11
CA ASN A 66 10.70 -3.22 -7.86
C ASN A 66 12.20 -3.51 -7.99
N ASN A 67 12.62 -4.66 -7.43
CA ASN A 67 13.99 -5.19 -7.49
C ASN A 67 15.07 -4.23 -6.97
N LYS A 68 14.73 -3.47 -5.92
CA LYS A 68 15.63 -2.55 -5.24
C LYS A 68 16.19 -3.16 -3.96
N SER A 69 17.36 -2.70 -3.55
CA SER A 69 17.90 -3.04 -2.24
C SER A 69 16.99 -2.49 -1.13
N VAL A 70 17.08 -3.03 0.09
CA VAL A 70 16.31 -2.51 1.24
C VAL A 70 16.54 -1.02 1.44
N PHE A 71 17.79 -0.56 1.26
CA PHE A 71 18.14 0.85 1.38
C PHE A 71 17.47 1.72 0.30
N ASP A 72 17.54 1.30 -0.96
CA ASP A 72 16.96 2.02 -2.09
C ASP A 72 15.43 2.04 -2.02
N SER A 73 14.80 0.93 -1.66
CA SER A 73 13.36 0.85 -1.41
C SER A 73 12.93 1.83 -0.32
N ALA A 74 13.68 1.89 0.79
CA ALA A 74 13.39 2.80 1.88
C ALA A 74 13.57 4.28 1.46
N LYS A 75 14.53 4.57 0.57
CA LYS A 75 14.70 5.90 -0.01
C LYS A 75 13.53 6.28 -0.91
N ILE A 76 13.14 5.41 -1.84
CA ILE A 76 11.98 5.61 -2.73
C ILE A 76 10.71 5.86 -1.92
N LEU A 77 10.48 5.07 -0.85
CA LEU A 77 9.31 5.23 0.00
C LEU A 77 9.20 6.63 0.64
N ARG A 78 10.35 7.24 0.98
CA ARG A 78 10.43 8.53 1.68
C ARG A 78 10.53 9.74 0.75
N ASP A 79 11.12 9.56 -0.42
CA ASP A 79 11.36 10.65 -1.38
C ASP A 79 10.14 10.87 -2.30
N LYS A 80 10.12 12.01 -2.98
CA LYS A 80 9.14 12.24 -4.05
C LYS A 80 9.49 11.40 -5.26
N PHE A 81 8.49 10.74 -5.83
CA PHE A 81 8.62 9.93 -7.02
C PHE A 81 7.99 10.66 -8.22
N VAL A 82 8.72 10.74 -9.34
CA VAL A 82 8.22 11.39 -10.56
C VAL A 82 7.89 10.31 -11.58
N LEU A 83 6.63 10.27 -12.01
CA LEU A 83 6.13 9.39 -13.06
C LEU A 83 5.81 10.22 -14.30
N LYS A 84 6.41 9.88 -15.45
CA LYS A 84 6.00 10.41 -16.75
C LYS A 84 4.70 9.71 -17.20
N ARG A 85 3.63 10.49 -17.34
CA ARG A 85 2.31 10.05 -17.78
C ARG A 85 2.28 9.75 -19.29
N ASP A 86 1.20 9.13 -19.74
CA ASP A 86 1.00 8.81 -21.16
C ASP A 86 0.83 10.07 -22.04
N ASP A 87 0.38 11.19 -21.47
CA ASP A 87 0.28 12.51 -22.11
C ASP A 87 1.59 13.34 -22.04
N GLU A 88 2.69 12.68 -21.67
CA GLU A 88 4.01 13.25 -21.42
C GLU A 88 4.15 14.19 -20.21
N THR A 89 3.08 14.43 -19.46
CA THR A 89 3.17 15.26 -18.25
C THR A 89 3.86 14.53 -17.09
N GLU A 90 4.38 15.30 -16.14
CA GLU A 90 4.98 14.75 -14.92
C GLU A 90 3.95 14.69 -13.77
N LEU A 91 3.77 13.48 -13.24
CA LEU A 91 3.02 13.23 -12.02
C LEU A 91 3.97 13.02 -10.85
N TYR A 92 3.81 13.86 -9.83
CA TYR A 92 4.55 13.75 -8.58
C TYR A 92 3.76 12.91 -7.59
N LEU A 93 4.33 11.79 -7.17
CA LEU A 93 3.78 10.84 -6.22
C LEU A 93 4.57 10.85 -4.90
N GLU A 94 3.84 10.67 -3.82
CA GLU A 94 4.39 10.45 -2.48
C GLU A 94 3.85 9.10 -1.96
N PHE A 95 4.72 8.13 -1.76
CA PHE A 95 4.32 6.81 -1.25
C PHE A 95 3.98 6.87 0.24
N PHE A 96 4.67 7.70 1.01
CA PHE A 96 4.45 7.89 2.44
C PHE A 96 4.54 9.36 2.84
N ASP A 97 3.48 9.89 3.46
CA ASP A 97 3.46 11.25 3.98
C ASP A 97 4.04 11.28 5.40
N GLN A 98 5.28 11.74 5.51
CA GLN A 98 6.00 11.85 6.78
C GLN A 98 5.58 13.07 7.62
N LYS A 99 4.91 14.04 7.01
CA LYS A 99 4.52 15.30 7.66
C LYS A 99 3.11 15.21 8.22
N ASN A 100 2.20 14.61 7.47
CA ASN A 100 0.82 14.41 7.86
C ASN A 100 0.44 12.93 7.76
N TYR A 101 0.63 12.22 8.88
CA TYR A 101 0.37 10.79 8.98
C TYR A 101 -1.08 10.42 8.65
N ALA A 102 -2.05 11.31 8.90
CA ALA A 102 -3.46 11.07 8.62
C ALA A 102 -3.79 11.02 7.12
N ARG A 103 -2.87 11.43 6.23
CA ARG A 103 -3.01 11.31 4.77
C ARG A 103 -2.55 9.95 4.24
N ASN A 104 -1.96 9.10 5.08
CA ASN A 104 -1.62 7.73 4.73
C ASN A 104 -2.83 6.80 4.90
N SER A 105 -2.81 5.68 4.17
CA SER A 105 -3.79 4.60 4.35
C SER A 105 -3.12 3.46 5.11
N PHE A 106 -3.75 3.04 6.20
CA PHE A 106 -3.26 1.95 7.05
C PHE A 106 -4.21 0.78 6.93
N GLN A 107 -3.69 -0.35 6.46
CA GLN A 107 -4.45 -1.57 6.21
C GLN A 107 -3.81 -2.76 6.89
N VAL A 108 -4.63 -3.75 7.24
CA VAL A 108 -4.19 -5.01 7.84
C VAL A 108 -4.78 -6.19 7.08
N THR A 109 -3.96 -7.22 6.82
CA THR A 109 -4.37 -8.47 6.17
C THR A 109 -3.70 -9.64 6.87
N SER A 110 -4.37 -10.79 6.92
CA SER A 110 -3.80 -12.04 7.40
C SER A 110 -3.31 -12.89 6.23
N PHE A 111 -2.20 -13.60 6.41
CA PHE A 111 -1.75 -14.64 5.47
C PHE A 111 -2.62 -15.91 5.60
N SER A 112 -3.19 -16.11 6.80
CA SER A 112 -4.19 -17.13 7.08
C SER A 112 -5.48 -16.82 6.33
N GLY A 113 -5.84 -17.68 5.37
CA GLY A 113 -7.08 -17.60 4.62
C GLY A 113 -8.34 -17.90 5.43
N LEU A 114 -8.22 -18.15 6.74
CA LEU A 114 -9.35 -18.40 7.64
C LEU A 114 -10.09 -17.09 7.95
N LEU A 115 -11.41 -17.15 7.79
CA LEU A 115 -12.33 -16.16 8.34
C LEU A 115 -12.28 -16.31 9.87
N LEU A 116 -11.39 -15.56 10.52
CA LEU A 116 -11.46 -15.29 11.96
C LEU A 116 -12.32 -14.05 12.19
#